data_AF-A0A922X948-F1
#
_entry.id   AF-A0A922X948-F1
#
_cell.length_a   1.000
_cell.length_b   1.000
_cell.length_c   1.000
_cell.angle_alpha   90.00
_cell.angle_beta   90.00
_cell.angle_gamma   90.00
#
_symmetry.space_group_name_H-M   'P 1'
#
loop_
_entity.id
_entity.type
_entity.pdbx_description
1 polymer ?
#
loop_
_entity_poly.entity_id
_entity_poly.type
_entity_poly.pdbx_seq_one_letter_code
_entity_poly.pdbx_strand_id
1 'polypeptide(L)' 'ADQIRPFVNRRYVTLGTDGFGRSDTREKLRHFFEVDRRWVAVAALKALADEGAIERSKVADAIAKYGIDVNKPNPMTV' A
#
# COMPACT_ATOMS: atom_id res chain seq x y z
N ALA A 1 -12.29 -3.44 -3.59
CA ALA A 1 -11.99 -4.43 -2.52
C ALA A 1 -12.83 -4.23 -1.25
N ASP A 2 -13.65 -3.17 -1.17
CA ASP A 2 -14.45 -2.83 0.02
C ASP A 2 -15.77 -3.56 0.18
N GLN A 3 -16.12 -4.47 -0.73
CA GLN A 3 -17.41 -5.18 -0.72
C GLN A 3 -17.69 -5.93 0.59
N ILE A 4 -16.64 -6.44 1.25
CA ILE A 4 -16.78 -7.16 2.53
C ILE A 4 -16.56 -6.27 3.76
N ARG A 5 -16.20 -4.99 3.58
CA ARG A 5 -15.85 -4.08 4.68
C ARG A 5 -16.89 -4.02 5.81
N PRO A 6 -18.22 -4.00 5.54
CA PRO A 6 -19.24 -3.96 6.59
C PRO A 6 -19.24 -5.19 7.50
N PHE A 7 -18.72 -6.32 7.02
CA PHE A 7 -18.71 -7.60 7.76
C PHE A 7 -17.41 -7.82 8.56
N VAL A 8 -16.43 -6.93 8.44
CA VAL A 8 -15.12 -7.04 9.12
C VAL A 8 -15.08 -6.10 10.33
N ASN A 9 -15.11 -6.67 11.54
CA ASN A 9 -15.06 -5.93 12.81
C ASN A 9 -13.62 -5.59 13.28
N ARG A 10 -12.75 -5.26 12.33
CA ARG A 10 -11.37 -4.80 12.59
C ARG A 10 -10.99 -3.74 11.56
N ARG A 11 -9.88 -3.05 11.76
CA ARG A 11 -9.27 -2.20 10.74
C ARG A 11 -9.00 -3.04 9.50
N TYR A 12 -9.50 -2.58 8.37
CA TYR A 12 -9.40 -3.26 7.08
C TYR A 12 -8.84 -2.25 6.08
N VAL A 13 -7.63 -2.53 5.58
CA VAL A 13 -6.93 -1.71 4.60
C VAL A 13 -6.78 -2.54 3.34
N THR A 14 -7.21 -2.00 2.22
CA THR A 14 -7.17 -2.69 0.93
C THR A 14 -6.15 -2.04 0.00
N LEU A 15 -5.42 -2.88 -0.73
CA LEU A 15 -4.59 -2.47 -1.87
C LEU A 15 -5.23 -3.04 -3.13
N GLY A 16 -5.24 -2.25 -4.19
CA GLY A 16 -5.93 -2.57 -5.43
C GLY A 16 -5.12 -2.12 -6.63
N THR A 17 -5.41 -2.72 -7.78
CA THR A 17 -4.81 -2.34 -9.06
C THR A 17 -5.73 -1.37 -9.79
N ASP A 18 -6.15 -0.32 -9.09
CA ASP A 18 -7.00 0.72 -9.63
C ASP A 18 -6.20 1.54 -10.67
N GLY A 19 -6.77 1.74 -11.86
CA GLY A 19 -6.15 2.48 -12.96
C GLY A 19 -6.13 1.70 -14.28
N PHE A 20 -5.62 2.32 -15.34
CA PHE A 20 -5.47 1.65 -16.63
C PHE A 20 -4.25 0.71 -16.64
N GLY A 21 -4.40 -0.40 -17.36
CA GLY A 21 -3.31 -1.35 -17.58
C GLY A 21 -2.21 -0.77 -18.48
N ARG A 22 -0.99 -1.29 -18.32
CA ARG A 22 0.15 -1.00 -19.20
C ARG A 22 1.02 -2.22 -19.39
N SER A 23 1.82 -2.22 -20.46
CA SER A 23 2.75 -3.31 -20.76
C SER A 23 4.04 -3.16 -19.96
N ASP A 24 4.30 -4.09 -19.05
CA ASP A 24 5.57 -4.21 -18.34
C ASP A 24 5.68 -5.62 -17.68
N THR A 25 6.79 -5.90 -17.00
CA THR A 25 6.93 -7.15 -16.22
C THR A 25 6.00 -7.16 -15.00
N ARG A 26 5.67 -8.35 -14.50
CA ARG A 26 4.79 -8.53 -13.34
C ARG A 26 5.33 -7.81 -12.10
N GLU A 27 6.63 -7.83 -11.88
CA GLU A 27 7.29 -7.17 -10.75
C GLU A 27 7.06 -5.67 -10.82
N LYS A 28 7.28 -5.07 -11.99
CA LYS A 28 7.11 -3.63 -12.21
C LYS A 28 5.65 -3.22 -12.16
N LEU A 29 4.73 -4.02 -12.71
CA LEU A 29 3.29 -3.74 -12.62
C LEU A 29 2.79 -3.82 -11.18
N ARG A 30 3.21 -4.82 -10.39
CA ARG A 30 2.82 -4.91 -8.97
C ARG A 30 3.37 -3.74 -8.14
N HIS A 31 4.58 -3.29 -8.44
CA HIS A 31 5.15 -2.11 -7.80
C HIS A 31 4.43 -0.82 -8.23
N PHE A 32 4.11 -0.71 -9.51
CA PHE A 32 3.36 0.42 -10.07
C PHE A 32 1.97 0.53 -9.47
N PHE A 33 1.21 -0.57 -9.40
CA PHE A 33 -0.12 -0.59 -8.79
C PHE A 33 -0.10 -0.65 -7.26
N GLU A 34 1.06 -0.59 -6.61
CA GLU A 34 1.16 -0.55 -5.14
C GLU A 34 0.64 -1.81 -4.44
N VAL A 35 0.74 -2.97 -5.10
CA VAL A 35 0.22 -4.25 -4.60
C VAL A 35 1.31 -5.29 -4.30
N ASP A 36 2.59 -4.90 -4.38
CA ASP A 36 3.69 -5.80 -4.03
C ASP A 36 3.88 -5.95 -2.50
N ARG A 37 4.74 -6.90 -2.10
CA ARG A 37 5.02 -7.22 -0.69
C ARG A 37 5.50 -6.03 0.15
N ARG A 38 6.14 -5.03 -0.47
CA ARG A 38 6.69 -3.84 0.21
C ARG A 38 5.56 -2.90 0.56
N TRP A 39 4.63 -2.68 -0.37
CA TRP A 39 3.43 -1.89 -0.14
C TRP A 39 2.51 -2.52 0.90
N VAL A 40 2.35 -3.85 0.88
CA VAL A 40 1.61 -4.58 1.94
C VAL A 40 2.24 -4.35 3.31
N ALA A 41 3.57 -4.44 3.43
CA ALA A 41 4.26 -4.22 4.69
C ALA A 41 4.09 -2.78 5.21
N VAL A 42 4.23 -1.78 4.35
CA VAL A 42 4.05 -0.37 4.73
C VAL A 42 2.59 -0.09 5.13
N ALA A 43 1.62 -0.64 4.39
CA ALA A 43 0.20 -0.50 4.73
C ALA A 43 -0.14 -1.09 6.10
N ALA A 44 0.43 -2.26 6.42
CA ALA A 44 0.26 -2.90 7.73
C ALA A 44 0.91 -2.07 8.86
N LEU A 45 2.16 -1.62 8.68
CA LEU A 45 2.84 -0.78 9.66
C LEU A 45 2.11 0.55 9.88
N LYS A 46 1.64 1.18 8.80
CA LYS A 46 0.83 2.39 8.90
C LYS A 46 -0.45 2.14 9.69
N ALA A 47 -1.17 1.05 9.43
CA ALA A 47 -2.38 0.71 10.17
C ALA A 47 -2.11 0.55 11.67
N LEU A 48 -1.02 -0.12 12.05
CA LEU A 48 -0.59 -0.24 13.45
C LEU A 48 -0.20 1.12 14.07
N ALA A 49 0.45 1.98 13.30
CA ALA A 49 0.84 3.31 13.77
C ALA A 49 -0.37 4.24 13.94
N ASP A 50 -1.38 4.14 13.06
CA ASP A 50 -2.65 4.87 13.16
C ASP A 50 -3.46 4.43 14.40
N GLU A 51 -3.31 3.17 14.82
CA GLU A 51 -3.89 2.61 16.06
C GLU A 51 -3.03 2.92 17.30
N GLY A 52 -1.86 3.55 17.15
CA GLY A 52 -0.95 3.87 18.25
C GLY A 52 -0.15 2.67 18.80
N ALA A 53 -0.22 1.50 18.15
CA ALA A 53 0.49 0.30 18.57
C ALA A 53 2.01 0.37 18.31
N ILE A 54 2.43 1.18 17.34
CA ILE A 54 3.84 1.44 17.02
C ILE A 54 4.06 2.93 16.71
N GLU A 55 5.32 3.37 16.77
CA GLU A 55 5.68 4.72 16.35
C GLU A 55 5.60 4.90 14.83
N ARG A 56 5.19 6.09 14.39
CA ARG A 56 5.18 6.48 12.97
C ARG A 56 6.58 6.48 12.33
N SER A 57 7.63 6.64 13.13
CA SER A 57 9.04 6.55 12.70
C SER A 57 9.32 5.21 11.99
N LYS A 58 8.75 4.10 12.48
CA LYS A 58 8.90 2.77 11.87
C LYS A 58 8.28 2.64 10.49
N VAL A 59 7.25 3.43 10.19
CA VAL A 59 6.66 3.50 8.85
C VAL A 59 7.61 4.22 7.90
N ALA A 60 8.20 5.34 8.33
CA ALA A 60 9.19 6.07 7.55
C ALA A 60 10.45 5.23 7.28
N ASP A 61 10.95 4.50 8.28
CA ASP A 61 12.06 3.56 8.13
C ASP A 61 11.76 2.49 7.08
N ALA A 62 10.53 1.95 7.06
CA ALA A 62 10.13 0.93 6.10
C ALA A 62 10.03 1.48 4.66
N ILE A 63 9.48 2.69 4.50
CA ILE A 63 9.41 3.39 3.20
C ILE A 63 10.82 3.57 2.64
N ALA A 64 11.75 4.08 3.45
CA ALA A 64 13.14 4.28 3.06
C ALA A 64 13.83 2.95 2.73
N LYS A 65 13.68 1.94 3.59
CA LYS A 65 14.27 0.60 3.42
C LYS A 65 13.82 -0.07 2.12
N TYR A 66 12.57 0.12 1.72
CA TYR A 66 12.00 -0.49 0.53
C TYR A 66 12.10 0.37 -0.73
N GLY A 67 12.65 1.58 -0.63
CA GLY A 67 12.79 2.51 -1.74
C GLY A 67 11.44 2.89 -2.35
N ILE A 68 10.41 3.05 -1.52
CA ILE A 68 9.07 3.45 -1.98
C ILE A 68 9.06 4.96 -2.22
N ASP A 69 8.69 5.35 -3.43
CA ASP A 69 8.46 6.76 -3.75
C ASP A 69 7.07 7.19 -3.26
N VAL A 70 7.05 8.06 -2.25
CA VAL A 70 5.84 8.64 -1.66
C VAL A 70 5.23 9.75 -2.50
N ASN A 71 6.00 10.30 -3.45
CA ASN A 71 5.58 11.39 -4.32
C ASN A 71 5.15 10.89 -5.70
N LYS A 72 5.20 9.56 -5.95
CA LYS A 72 4.77 9.03 -7.23
C LYS A 72 3.27 9.33 -7.45
N PRO A 73 2.85 9.57 -8.70
CA PRO A 73 1.45 9.81 -9.01
C PRO A 73 0.60 8.57 -8.72
N ASN A 74 -0.64 8.80 -8.30
CA ASN A 74 -1.59 7.72 -8.06
C ASN A 74 -1.85 6.96 -9.38
N PRO A 75 -1.80 5.61 -9.40
CA PRO A 75 -2.05 4.80 -10.61
C PRO A 75 -3.38 5.08 -11.33
N MET A 76 -4.38 5.62 -10.63
CA MET A 76 -5.66 6.05 -11.21
C MET A 76 -5.60 7.34 -12.04
N THR A 77 -4.56 8.14 -11.86
CA THR A 77 -4.44 9.49 -12.45
C THR A 77 -3.50 9.55 -13.66
N VAL A 78 -2.95 8.42 -14.06
CA VAL A 78 -1.93 8.29 -15.11
C VAL A 78 -2.37 7.36 -16.23
#